data_AF-A0A815KE82-F1
#
_entry.id   AF-A0A815KE82-F1
#
_cell.length_a   1.000
_cell.length_b   1.000
_cell.length_c   1.000
_cell.angle_alpha   90.00
_cell.angle_beta   90.00
_cell.angle_gamma   90.00
#
_symmetry.space_group_name_H-M   'P 1'
#
loop_
_entity.id
_entity.type
_entity.pdbx_description
1 polymer ?
#
loop_
_entity_poly.entity_id
_entity_poly.type
_entity_poly.pdbx_seq_one_letter_code
_entity_poly.pdbx_strand_id
1 'polypeptide(L)'
;MKLSAIFGILLCQTINAVSMRICPDMGLAADFSVIAATTITNADLTAINGDLAITPGVALTGFNTFGMINGAKELGTGIAGAARKDITTAYDYLAAVALTSKNDRC
;
A
#
# COMPACT_ATOMS: atom_id res chain seq x y z
N MET A 1 16.57 65.43 10.55
CA MET A 1 16.15 64.03 10.69
C MET A 1 15.50 63.57 9.39
N LYS A 2 16.27 62.97 8.48
CA LYS A 2 15.75 62.30 7.27
C LYS A 2 16.30 60.88 7.31
N LEU A 3 15.47 59.95 7.76
CA LEU A 3 15.73 58.51 7.74
C LEU A 3 14.44 57.83 7.24
N SER A 4 14.23 57.83 5.93
CA SER A 4 13.19 57.01 5.31
C SER A 4 13.89 55.83 4.65
N ALA A 5 14.17 54.82 5.48
CA ALA A 5 14.75 53.56 5.06
C ALA A 5 13.72 52.46 5.35
N ILE A 6 12.78 52.23 4.44
CA ILE A 6 12.14 50.92 4.26
C ILE A 6 11.82 50.78 2.76
N PHE A 7 12.87 50.57 1.97
CA PHE A 7 12.78 50.06 0.61
C PHE A 7 12.60 48.54 0.73
N GLY A 8 11.45 48.01 0.32
CA GLY A 8 11.24 46.58 0.12
C GLY A 8 10.95 45.78 1.39
N ILE A 9 9.71 45.84 1.87
CA ILE A 9 9.10 44.71 2.59
C ILE A 9 9.11 43.52 1.62
N LEU A 10 10.18 42.73 1.64
CA LEU A 10 10.15 41.36 1.16
C LEU A 10 9.49 40.55 2.27
N LEU A 11 8.16 40.42 2.18
CA LEU A 11 7.42 39.38 2.88
C LEU A 11 8.04 38.04 2.46
N CYS A 12 9.00 37.55 3.23
CA CYS A 12 9.39 36.15 3.22
C CYS A 12 8.17 35.38 3.73
N GLN A 13 7.23 35.09 2.83
CA GLN A 13 6.12 34.19 3.10
C GLN A 13 6.75 32.83 3.36
N THR A 14 6.75 32.40 4.61
CA THR A 14 7.12 31.04 4.99
C THR A 14 6.14 30.11 4.29
N ILE A 15 6.57 29.46 3.20
CA ILE A 15 5.78 28.42 2.55
C ILE A 15 5.73 27.26 3.53
N ASN A 16 4.61 27.13 4.24
CA ASN A 16 4.36 25.93 5.05
C ASN A 16 4.21 24.78 4.07
N ALA A 17 5.15 23.83 4.10
CA ALA A 17 5.00 22.57 3.39
C ALA A 17 3.83 21.81 4.03
N VAL A 18 2.75 21.61 3.30
CA VAL A 18 1.66 20.72 3.70
C VAL A 18 2.08 19.33 3.24
N SER A 19 2.40 18.43 4.17
CA SER A 19 2.60 17.02 3.84
C SER A 19 1.21 16.41 3.59
N MET A 20 0.86 16.15 2.33
CA MET A 20 -0.37 15.43 2.00
C MET A 20 -0.05 13.94 2.01
N ARG A 21 -0.59 13.24 3.01
CA ARG A 21 -0.48 11.80 3.10
C ARG A 21 -1.44 11.17 2.11
N ILE A 22 -0.91 10.37 1.19
CA ILE A 22 -1.71 9.66 0.20
C ILE A 22 -1.94 8.25 0.70
N CYS A 23 -3.19 7.97 1.03
CA CYS A 23 -3.66 6.63 1.33
C CYS A 23 -4.46 6.17 0.10
N PRO A 24 -3.94 5.22 -0.70
CA PRO A 24 -4.70 4.70 -1.82
C PRO A 24 -5.91 3.92 -1.30
N ASP A 25 -7.00 3.93 -2.06
CA ASP A 25 -8.10 3.00 -1.82
C ASP A 25 -7.62 1.59 -2.17
N MET A 26 -7.60 0.72 -1.15
CA MET A 26 -7.18 -0.68 -1.30
C MET A 26 -8.34 -1.57 -1.74
N GLY A 27 -9.59 -1.07 -1.75
CA GLY A 27 -10.77 -1.85 -2.10
C GLY A 27 -10.83 -3.17 -1.35
N LEU A 28 -11.14 -4.25 -2.07
CA LEU A 28 -11.19 -5.60 -1.52
C LEU A 28 -9.81 -6.12 -1.08
N ALA A 29 -8.71 -5.54 -1.58
CA ALA A 29 -7.37 -5.94 -1.15
C ALA A 29 -7.10 -5.62 0.32
N ALA A 30 -7.86 -4.71 0.93
CA ALA A 30 -7.73 -4.36 2.35
C ALA A 30 -8.06 -5.53 3.29
N ASP A 31 -8.91 -6.47 2.85
CA ASP A 31 -9.34 -7.62 3.66
C ASP A 31 -8.33 -8.77 3.65
N PHE A 32 -7.35 -8.74 2.75
CA PHE A 32 -6.36 -9.80 2.58
C PHE A 32 -5.01 -9.41 3.17
N SER A 33 -4.44 -10.30 3.97
CA SER A 33 -3.07 -10.15 4.47
C SER A 33 -2.02 -10.47 3.41
N VAL A 34 -2.32 -11.40 2.49
CA VAL A 34 -1.41 -11.81 1.42
C VAL A 34 -2.16 -12.01 0.12
N ILE A 35 -1.70 -11.36 -0.95
CA ILE A 35 -2.22 -11.55 -2.31
C ILE A 35 -1.06 -11.92 -3.24
N ALA A 36 -1.18 -13.03 -3.95
CA ALA A 36 -0.16 -13.51 -4.89
C ALA A 36 -0.74 -13.82 -6.28
N ALA A 37 0.13 -13.80 -7.29
CA ALA A 37 -0.26 -14.10 -8.66
C ALA A 37 -0.30 -15.61 -8.96
N THR A 38 0.74 -16.33 -8.57
CA THR A 38 0.97 -17.71 -9.03
C THR A 38 1.11 -18.70 -7.88
N THR A 39 1.93 -18.38 -6.90
CA THR A 39 2.28 -19.29 -5.81
C THR A 39 2.62 -18.55 -4.53
N ILE A 40 2.23 -19.11 -3.40
CA ILE A 40 2.74 -18.72 -2.07
C ILE A 40 3.47 -19.94 -1.49
N THR A 41 4.75 -19.76 -1.13
CA THR A 41 5.59 -20.80 -0.52
C THR A 41 6.09 -20.34 0.83
N ASN A 42 5.86 -21.17 1.84
CA ASN A 42 6.40 -21.00 3.18
C ASN A 42 7.43 -22.09 3.47
N ALA A 43 8.63 -21.70 3.91
CA ALA A 43 9.71 -22.65 4.21
C ALA A 43 9.85 -22.94 5.72
N ASP A 44 9.53 -21.95 6.55
CA ASP A 44 9.78 -21.95 8.00
C ASP A 44 8.50 -21.65 8.79
N LEU A 45 8.61 -21.60 10.13
CA LEU A 45 7.51 -21.28 11.04
C LEU A 45 6.93 -19.89 10.81
N THR A 46 5.83 -19.84 10.05
CA THR A 46 5.07 -18.60 9.77
C THR A 46 3.60 -18.79 10.11
N ALA A 47 3.03 -17.81 10.82
CA ALA A 47 1.60 -17.69 11.04
C ALA A 47 1.05 -16.49 10.25
N ILE A 48 0.05 -16.73 9.41
CA ILE A 48 -0.74 -15.67 8.78
C ILE A 48 -2.02 -15.48 9.59
N ASN A 49 -2.26 -14.27 10.07
CA ASN A 49 -3.48 -13.89 10.76
C ASN A 49 -4.29 -12.96 9.86
N GLY A 50 -5.11 -13.56 9.00
CA GLY A 50 -5.87 -12.87 7.96
C GLY A 50 -6.04 -13.74 6.73
N ASP A 51 -6.83 -13.25 5.79
CA ASP A 51 -7.16 -13.98 4.58
C ASP A 51 -6.01 -13.90 3.57
N LEU A 52 -5.87 -14.94 2.75
CA LEU A 52 -4.93 -14.94 1.64
C LEU A 52 -5.62 -15.21 0.32
N ALA A 53 -5.07 -14.65 -0.75
CA ALA A 53 -5.56 -14.81 -2.10
C ALA A 53 -4.43 -15.21 -3.07
N ILE A 54 -4.71 -16.14 -3.97
CA ILE A 54 -3.83 -16.47 -5.12
C ILE A 54 -4.70 -16.51 -6.37
N THR A 55 -4.34 -15.78 -7.41
CA THR A 55 -5.00 -15.91 -8.73
C THR A 55 -4.13 -15.25 -9.79
N PRO A 56 -4.02 -15.72 -11.04
CA PRO A 56 -4.71 -16.89 -11.63
C PRO A 56 -4.16 -18.23 -11.16
N GLY A 57 -3.04 -18.26 -10.45
CA GLY A 57 -2.54 -19.50 -9.84
C GLY A 57 -3.39 -19.96 -8.65
N VAL A 58 -3.09 -21.16 -8.16
CA VAL A 58 -3.75 -21.77 -6.99
C VAL A 58 -2.76 -22.46 -6.04
N ALA A 59 -1.46 -22.32 -6.28
CA ALA A 59 -0.44 -23.10 -5.57
C ALA A 59 -0.10 -22.46 -4.22
N LEU A 60 -0.33 -23.21 -3.14
CA LEU A 60 0.02 -22.83 -1.77
C LEU A 60 0.79 -23.98 -1.13
N THR A 61 2.04 -23.77 -0.75
CA THR A 61 2.94 -24.83 -0.28
C THR A 61 3.60 -24.48 1.06
N GLY A 62 3.78 -25.46 1.93
CA GLY A 62 4.55 -25.33 3.18
C GLY A 62 3.78 -24.80 4.40
N PHE A 63 2.50 -24.45 4.24
CA PHE A 63 1.59 -24.10 5.36
C PHE A 63 0.89 -25.31 6.01
N ASN A 64 1.13 -26.53 5.52
CA ASN A 64 0.66 -27.76 6.14
C ASN A 64 1.71 -28.41 7.07
N THR A 65 3.00 -28.09 6.88
CA THR A 65 4.11 -28.71 7.61
C THR A 65 4.82 -27.72 8.54
N PHE A 66 4.95 -26.45 8.11
CA PHE A 66 5.77 -25.45 8.80
C PHE A 66 4.99 -24.18 9.12
N GLY A 67 3.66 -24.14 9.01
CA GLY A 67 2.95 -22.88 9.20
C GLY A 67 1.48 -23.05 9.52
N MET A 68 0.84 -21.92 9.78
CA MET A 68 -0.59 -21.85 10.04
C MET A 68 -1.18 -20.64 9.33
N ILE A 69 -2.40 -20.81 8.84
CA ILE A 69 -3.21 -19.72 8.27
C ILE A 69 -4.48 -19.63 9.13
N ASN A 70 -4.63 -18.49 9.81
CA ASN A 70 -5.78 -18.13 10.61
C ASN A 70 -6.66 -17.17 9.79
N GLY A 71 -7.28 -17.70 8.74
CA GLY A 71 -8.10 -16.95 7.78
C GLY A 71 -8.58 -17.81 6.61
N ALA A 72 -9.33 -17.18 5.70
CA ALA A 72 -9.79 -17.78 4.45
C ALA A 72 -8.66 -17.90 3.43
N LYS A 73 -8.81 -18.89 2.53
CA LYS A 73 -7.89 -19.13 1.41
C LYS A 73 -8.65 -19.01 0.09
N GLU A 74 -8.48 -17.88 -0.58
CA GLU A 74 -9.09 -17.57 -1.86
C GLU A 74 -8.16 -17.97 -3.01
N LEU A 75 -8.19 -19.25 -3.41
CA LEU A 75 -7.32 -19.81 -4.45
C LEU A 75 -8.06 -19.90 -5.79
N GLY A 76 -7.68 -19.07 -6.76
CA GLY A 76 -8.24 -19.03 -8.10
C GLY A 76 -9.68 -18.49 -8.17
N THR A 77 -10.15 -17.81 -7.13
CA THR A 77 -11.56 -17.36 -7.03
C THR A 77 -11.77 -15.99 -7.66
N GLY A 78 -13.04 -15.63 -7.89
CA GLY A 78 -13.42 -14.30 -8.37
C GLY A 78 -13.11 -13.19 -7.36
N ILE A 79 -13.22 -13.50 -6.06
CA ILE A 79 -12.87 -12.60 -4.95
C ILE A 79 -11.38 -12.28 -4.98
N ALA A 80 -10.52 -13.31 -5.12
CA ALA A 80 -9.08 -13.11 -5.33
C ALA A 80 -8.79 -12.26 -6.59
N GLY A 81 -9.60 -12.43 -7.65
CA GLY A 81 -9.47 -11.67 -8.89
C GLY A 81 -9.76 -10.18 -8.70
N ALA A 82 -10.84 -9.86 -7.98
CA ALA A 82 -11.19 -8.49 -7.63
C ALA A 82 -10.11 -7.87 -6.72
N ALA A 83 -9.66 -8.57 -5.68
CA ALA A 83 -8.61 -8.08 -4.78
C ALA A 83 -7.30 -7.79 -5.53
N ARG A 84 -6.89 -8.63 -6.49
CA ARG A 84 -5.72 -8.37 -7.36
C ARG A 84 -5.90 -7.14 -8.27
N LYS A 85 -7.11 -6.89 -8.75
CA LYS A 85 -7.40 -5.70 -9.55
C LYS A 85 -7.32 -4.43 -8.70
N ASP A 86 -7.85 -4.48 -7.48
CA ASP A 86 -7.88 -3.34 -6.58
C ASP A 86 -6.45 -2.99 -6.12
N ILE A 87 -5.61 -3.97 -5.76
CA ILE A 87 -4.21 -3.69 -5.41
C ILE A 87 -3.41 -3.15 -6.61
N THR A 88 -3.73 -3.56 -7.84
CA THR A 88 -3.11 -3.00 -9.05
C THR A 88 -3.54 -1.55 -9.25
N THR A 89 -4.83 -1.25 -9.07
CA THR A 89 -5.36 0.11 -9.17
C THR A 89 -4.74 1.03 -8.12
N ALA A 90 -4.62 0.55 -6.87
CA ALA A 90 -3.96 1.26 -5.79
C ALA A 90 -2.48 1.54 -6.11
N TYR A 91 -1.78 0.54 -6.67
CA TYR A 91 -0.40 0.69 -7.11
C TYR A 91 -0.26 1.73 -8.23
N ASP A 92 -1.09 1.63 -9.28
CA ASP A 92 -1.06 2.55 -10.42
C ASP A 92 -1.38 3.99 -9.99
N TYR A 93 -2.33 4.15 -9.06
CA TYR A 93 -2.64 5.45 -8.45
C TYR A 93 -1.42 6.01 -7.71
N LEU A 94 -0.76 5.22 -6.86
CA LEU A 94 0.46 5.65 -6.17
C LEU A 94 1.60 5.97 -7.13
N ALA A 95 1.75 5.20 -8.21
CA ALA A 95 2.77 5.41 -9.23
C ALA A 95 2.53 6.70 -10.03
N ALA A 96 1.27 7.10 -10.22
CA ALA A 96 0.88 8.32 -10.94
C ALA A 96 1.02 9.61 -10.10
N VAL A 97 1.10 9.50 -8.78
CA VAL A 97 1.26 10.65 -7.88
C VAL A 97 2.67 11.24 -8.01
N ALA A 98 2.76 12.54 -8.29
CA ALA A 98 4.02 13.28 -8.21
C ALA A 98 4.47 13.41 -6.75
N LEU A 99 5.61 12.80 -6.41
CA LEU A 99 6.17 12.83 -5.05
C LEU A 99 6.66 14.24 -4.67
N THR A 100 5.78 15.09 -4.14
CA THR A 100 6.18 16.36 -3.53
C THR A 100 6.53 16.16 -2.06
N SER A 101 7.77 15.72 -1.83
CA SER A 101 8.49 15.63 -0.54
C SER A 101 7.94 14.68 0.55
N LYS A 102 8.85 13.81 1.00
CA LYS A 102 8.89 12.96 2.20
C LYS A 102 7.73 12.02 2.52
N ASN A 103 8.05 10.75 2.28
CA ASN A 103 7.60 9.52 2.92
C ASN A 103 7.33 9.67 4.44
N ASP A 104 6.15 10.16 4.80
CA ASP A 104 5.59 10.09 6.15
C ASP A 104 4.56 8.94 6.16
N ARG A 105 4.96 7.81 6.76
CA ARG A 105 4.26 6.53 6.66
C ARG A 105 2.77 6.62 7.06
N CYS A 106 1.89 6.08 6.20
CA CYS A 106 0.86 5.05 6.50
C CYS A 106 0.69 4.62 7.98
#